data_AF-A0A1B6EVI1-F1
#
_entry.id   AF-A0A1B6EVI1-F1
#
_cell.length_a   1.000
_cell.length_b   1.000
_cell.length_c   1.000
_cell.angle_alpha   90.00
_cell.angle_beta   90.00
_cell.angle_gamma   90.00
#
_symmetry.space_group_name_H-M   'P 1'
#
loop_
_entity.id
_entity.type
_entity.pdbx_description
1 polymer ?
#
loop_
_entity_poly.entity_id
_entity_poly.type
_entity_poly.pdbx_seq_one_letter_code
_entity_poly.pdbx_strand_id
1 'polypeptide(L)'
;MLPSEEDKLRKWLRSVPYVNHERTFQDITRTLGFYRGLVVKFEPYVMTNGRTLQLVNMQGVIPVVVQGNTYNIPVCIWLMDTYPNHAPVCYVKPTVDMQIKVSMFVDHNGKIYLPYLHDWTPTQSDMLGLIQVMICTFGEQPPVYAKSKTETPQPTPYPTQSYMP
;
A
#
# COMPACT_ATOMS: atom_id res chain seq x y z
N MET A 1 1.66 -14.25 -11.75
CA MET A 1 1.96 -13.46 -12.96
C MET A 1 2.04 -14.43 -14.13
N LEU A 2 1.67 -14.02 -15.35
CA LEU A 2 1.85 -14.86 -16.54
C LEU A 2 3.31 -14.80 -17.01
N PRO A 3 3.87 -15.86 -17.64
CA PRO A 3 5.26 -15.85 -18.10
C PRO A 3 5.62 -14.67 -19.02
N SER A 4 4.68 -14.26 -19.89
CA SER A 4 4.87 -13.13 -20.79
C SER A 4 4.95 -11.78 -20.07
N GLU A 5 4.34 -11.66 -18.89
CA GLU A 5 4.45 -10.47 -18.04
C GLU A 5 5.78 -10.45 -17.27
N GLU A 6 6.27 -11.63 -16.85
CA GLU A 6 7.57 -11.77 -16.21
C GLU A 6 8.72 -11.37 -17.14
N ASP A 7 8.68 -11.79 -18.41
CA ASP A 7 9.70 -11.39 -19.39
C ASP A 7 9.69 -9.89 -19.67
N LYS A 8 8.49 -9.28 -19.71
CA LYS A 8 8.34 -7.81 -19.83
C LYS A 8 8.94 -7.11 -18.61
N LEU A 9 8.63 -7.57 -17.40
CA LEU A 9 9.18 -7.04 -16.16
C LEU A 9 10.71 -7.14 -16.14
N ARG A 10 11.26 -8.32 -16.46
CA ARG A 10 12.71 -8.55 -16.50
C ARG A 10 13.40 -7.63 -17.51
N LYS A 11 12.85 -7.51 -18.72
CA LYS A 11 13.39 -6.61 -19.77
C LYS A 11 13.32 -5.15 -19.33
N TRP A 12 12.21 -4.74 -18.71
CA TRP A 12 12.03 -3.38 -18.22
C TRP A 12 13.01 -3.05 -17.10
N LEU A 13 13.17 -3.91 -16.10
CA LEU A 13 14.13 -3.73 -15.00
C LEU A 13 15.57 -3.56 -15.50
N ARG A 14 15.95 -4.25 -16.58
CA ARG A 14 17.27 -4.07 -17.22
C ARG A 14 17.45 -2.71 -17.90
N SER A 15 16.35 -2.03 -18.24
CA SER A 15 16.38 -0.71 -18.89
C SER A 15 16.45 0.47 -17.92
N VAL A 16 16.26 0.22 -16.62
CA VAL A 16 16.26 1.24 -15.56
C VAL A 16 17.44 1.04 -14.60
N PRO A 17 17.92 2.10 -13.93
CA PRO A 17 19.18 2.07 -13.19
C PRO A 17 19.05 1.44 -11.79
N TYR A 18 18.39 0.29 -11.67
CA TYR A 18 18.38 -0.45 -10.39
C TYR A 18 19.75 -1.03 -10.09
N VAL A 19 20.15 -1.05 -8.82
CA VAL A 19 21.43 -1.63 -8.38
C VAL A 19 21.45 -3.14 -8.56
N ASN A 20 20.32 -3.82 -8.30
CA ASN A 20 20.21 -5.27 -8.48
C ASN A 20 18.90 -5.68 -9.14
N HIS A 21 18.94 -5.83 -10.47
CA HIS A 21 17.76 -6.14 -11.29
C HIS A 21 17.21 -7.53 -11.00
N GLU A 22 18.10 -8.51 -10.81
CA GLU A 22 17.71 -9.90 -10.63
C GLU A 22 17.03 -10.12 -9.29
N ARG A 23 17.57 -9.57 -8.21
CA ARG A 23 16.93 -9.62 -6.89
C ARG A 23 15.58 -8.91 -6.90
N THR A 24 15.51 -7.72 -7.51
CA THR A 24 14.26 -6.96 -7.66
C THR A 24 13.20 -7.78 -8.40
N PHE A 25 13.58 -8.40 -9.53
CA PHE A 25 12.70 -9.27 -10.31
C PHE A 25 12.18 -10.45 -9.48
N GLN A 26 13.08 -11.18 -8.81
CA GLN A 26 12.72 -12.37 -8.03
C GLN A 26 11.75 -12.04 -6.88
N ASP A 27 12.02 -10.97 -6.15
CA ASP A 27 11.19 -10.56 -5.02
C ASP A 27 9.80 -10.10 -5.47
N ILE A 28 9.70 -9.36 -6.59
CA ILE A 28 8.41 -8.97 -7.17
C ILE A 28 7.63 -10.23 -7.61
N THR A 29 8.23 -11.09 -8.42
CA THR A 29 7.57 -12.28 -8.96
C THR A 29 7.08 -13.21 -7.84
N ARG A 30 7.91 -13.43 -6.81
CA ARG A 30 7.54 -14.21 -5.63
C ARG A 30 6.37 -13.56 -4.90
N THR A 31 6.45 -12.25 -4.63
CA THR A 31 5.41 -11.51 -3.90
C THR A 31 4.06 -11.58 -4.61
N LEU A 32 4.03 -11.36 -5.93
CA LEU A 32 2.81 -11.43 -6.74
C LEU A 32 2.30 -12.87 -6.92
N GLY A 33 3.15 -13.88 -6.73
CA GLY A 33 2.76 -15.28 -6.65
C GLY A 33 1.94 -15.59 -5.40
N PHE A 34 2.34 -15.03 -4.26
CA PHE A 34 1.69 -15.20 -2.95
C PHE A 34 0.47 -14.27 -2.77
N TYR A 35 0.63 -12.98 -3.04
CA TYR A 35 -0.39 -11.96 -2.82
C TYR A 35 -1.05 -11.56 -4.13
N ARG A 36 -2.09 -12.29 -4.53
CA ARG A 36 -2.81 -12.11 -5.80
C ARG A 36 -3.63 -10.81 -5.89
N GLY A 37 -3.83 -10.13 -4.77
CA GLY A 37 -4.45 -8.80 -4.73
C GLY A 37 -3.51 -7.67 -5.12
N LEU A 38 -2.21 -7.94 -5.30
CA LEU A 38 -1.21 -6.98 -5.74
C LEU A 38 -0.94 -7.12 -7.25
N VAL A 39 -0.61 -5.99 -7.87
CA VAL A 39 -0.15 -5.89 -9.26
C VAL A 39 1.11 -5.07 -9.34
N VAL A 40 1.95 -5.34 -10.33
CA VAL A 40 3.13 -4.53 -10.64
C VAL A 40 2.76 -3.35 -11.53
N LYS A 41 3.30 -2.17 -11.25
CA LYS A 41 3.22 -1.00 -12.13
C LYS A 41 4.58 -0.33 -12.30
N PHE A 42 4.74 0.35 -13.43
CA PHE A 42 5.91 1.15 -13.79
C PHE A 42 5.46 2.60 -13.83
N GLU A 43 5.89 3.40 -12.86
CA GLU A 43 5.37 4.74 -12.67
C GLU A 43 6.51 5.73 -12.35
N PRO A 44 6.37 7.00 -12.75
CA PRO A 44 7.31 8.03 -12.36
C PRO A 44 7.24 8.29 -10.86
N TYR A 45 8.40 8.31 -10.21
CA TYR A 45 8.55 8.64 -8.79
C TYR A 45 9.40 9.90 -8.64
N VAL A 46 8.90 10.88 -7.90
CA VAL A 46 9.61 12.12 -7.60
C VAL A 46 10.45 11.92 -6.35
N MET A 47 11.77 11.91 -6.52
CA MET A 47 12.74 11.81 -5.45
C MET A 47 12.77 13.10 -4.62
N THR A 48 13.29 13.02 -3.40
CA THR A 48 13.42 14.18 -2.49
C THR A 48 14.27 15.32 -3.04
N ASN A 49 15.19 15.02 -3.97
CA ASN A 49 16.01 16.01 -4.67
C ASN A 49 15.31 16.63 -5.91
N GLY A 50 14.02 16.36 -6.11
CA GLY A 50 13.22 16.88 -7.22
C GLY A 50 13.40 16.13 -8.54
N ARG A 51 14.30 15.14 -8.63
CA ARG A 51 14.47 14.33 -9.84
C ARG A 51 13.34 13.30 -9.94
N THR A 52 12.85 13.06 -11.15
CA THR A 52 11.89 11.99 -11.42
C THR A 52 12.60 10.77 -11.99
N LEU A 53 12.36 9.60 -11.41
CA LEU A 53 12.83 8.31 -11.92
C LEU A 53 11.66 7.42 -12.27
N GLN A 54 11.81 6.59 -13.29
CA GLN A 54 10.86 5.51 -13.58
C GLN A 54 11.17 4.35 -12.65
N LEU A 55 10.26 4.06 -11.72
CA LEU A 55 10.42 3.00 -10.73
C LEU A 55 9.27 2.01 -10.82
N VAL A 56 9.52 0.81 -10.29
CA VAL A 56 8.51 -0.22 -10.12
C VAL A 56 7.85 -0.09 -8.75
N ASN A 57 6.54 -0.26 -8.71
CA ASN A 57 5.81 -0.46 -7.46
C ASN A 57 4.87 -1.65 -7.56
N MET A 58 4.64 -2.29 -6.41
CA MET A 58 3.56 -3.25 -6.24
C MET A 58 2.42 -2.55 -5.53
N GLN A 59 1.25 -2.48 -6.15
CA GLN A 59 0.08 -1.83 -5.58
C GLN A 59 -1.14 -2.71 -5.69
N GLY A 60 -2.08 -2.55 -4.77
CA GLY A 60 -3.28 -3.36 -4.70
C GLY A 60 -3.69 -3.56 -3.25
N VAL A 61 -4.19 -4.73 -2.91
CA VAL A 61 -4.66 -5.03 -1.55
C VAL A 61 -3.93 -6.21 -0.92
N ILE A 62 -3.74 -6.14 0.40
CA ILE A 62 -3.30 -7.26 1.23
C ILE A 62 -4.42 -7.65 2.21
N PRO A 63 -4.64 -8.95 2.46
CA PRO A 63 -5.65 -9.42 3.40
C PRO A 63 -5.13 -9.25 4.84
N VAL A 64 -5.89 -8.57 5.68
CA VAL A 64 -5.57 -8.29 7.08
C VAL A 64 -6.72 -8.72 7.97
N VAL A 65 -6.46 -9.54 8.98
CA VAL A 65 -7.49 -9.97 9.94
C VAL A 65 -7.56 -8.96 11.08
N VAL A 66 -8.71 -8.31 11.23
CA VAL A 66 -9.00 -7.38 12.32
C VAL A 66 -10.19 -7.94 13.09
N GLN A 67 -9.99 -8.30 14.36
CA GLN A 67 -11.04 -8.83 15.23
C GLN A 67 -11.83 -10.01 14.62
N GLY A 68 -11.13 -10.92 13.94
CA GLY A 68 -11.72 -12.12 13.32
C GLY A 68 -12.28 -11.92 11.91
N ASN A 69 -12.37 -10.68 11.42
CA ASN A 69 -12.81 -10.37 10.06
C ASN A 69 -11.64 -10.02 9.15
N THR A 70 -11.64 -10.54 7.92
CA THR A 70 -10.60 -10.24 6.92
C THR A 70 -10.98 -8.99 6.12
N TYR A 71 -10.13 -7.97 6.18
CA TYR A 71 -10.24 -6.73 5.42
C TYR A 71 -9.14 -6.66 4.35
N ASN A 72 -9.48 -6.11 3.18
CA ASN A 72 -8.54 -5.88 2.10
C ASN A 72 -7.94 -4.48 2.22
N ILE A 73 -6.74 -4.39 2.79
CA ILE A 73 -6.08 -3.11 3.03
C ILE A 73 -5.29 -2.69 1.79
N PRO A 74 -5.60 -1.54 1.18
CA PRO A 74 -4.91 -1.09 -0.02
C PRO A 74 -3.53 -0.53 0.32
N VAL A 75 -2.50 -1.07 -0.34
CA VAL A 75 -1.10 -0.70 -0.15
C VAL A 75 -0.42 -0.41 -1.48
N CYS A 76 0.67 0.34 -1.41
CA CYS A 76 1.57 0.63 -2.52
C CYS A 76 3.01 0.57 -1.99
N ILE A 77 3.80 -0.32 -2.57
CA ILE A 77 5.17 -0.65 -2.15
C ILE A 77 6.11 -0.28 -3.30
N TRP A 78 6.86 0.80 -3.14
CA TRP A 78 7.83 1.26 -4.12
C TRP A 78 9.20 0.64 -3.86
N LEU A 79 9.79 0.06 -4.89
CA LEU A 79 11.17 -0.40 -4.85
C LEU A 79 12.04 0.71 -5.44
N MET A 80 12.89 1.33 -4.61
CA MET A 80 13.83 2.36 -5.07
C MET A 80 14.91 1.75 -5.98
N ASP A 81 15.57 2.57 -6.79
CA ASP A 81 16.71 2.17 -7.63
C ASP A 81 17.84 1.50 -6.81
N THR A 82 17.97 1.84 -5.53
CA THR A 82 18.94 1.21 -4.62
C THR A 82 18.51 -0.15 -4.05
N TYR A 83 17.34 -0.69 -4.37
CA TYR A 83 16.88 -1.98 -3.85
C TYR A 83 17.83 -3.14 -4.27
N PRO A 84 18.12 -4.11 -3.39
CA PRO A 84 17.62 -4.30 -2.01
C PRO A 84 18.45 -3.61 -0.91
N ASN A 85 19.46 -2.81 -1.25
CA ASN A 85 20.37 -2.20 -0.27
C ASN A 85 19.64 -1.29 0.73
N HIS A 86 18.56 -0.66 0.28
CA HIS A 86 17.64 0.07 1.14
C HIS A 86 16.25 -0.53 1.08
N ALA A 87 15.51 -0.36 2.18
CA ALA A 87 14.13 -0.79 2.30
C ALA A 87 13.22 -0.15 1.22
N PRO A 88 12.16 -0.85 0.80
CA PRO A 88 11.14 -0.24 -0.05
C PRO A 88 10.40 0.88 0.68
N VAL A 89 9.86 1.83 -0.07
CA VAL A 89 9.01 2.90 0.48
C VAL A 89 7.55 2.50 0.35
N CYS A 90 6.87 2.41 1.48
CA CYS A 90 5.53 1.81 1.54
C CYS A 90 4.48 2.85 1.93
N TYR A 91 3.29 2.73 1.34
CA TYR A 91 2.15 3.59 1.63
C TYR A 91 0.87 2.76 1.75
N VAL A 92 -0.06 3.19 2.59
CA VAL A 92 -1.47 2.85 2.43
C VAL A 92 -2.13 3.77 1.41
N LYS A 93 -3.04 3.24 0.61
CA LYS A 93 -3.73 3.96 -0.47
C LYS A 93 -5.24 3.88 -0.26
N PRO A 94 -5.82 4.70 0.64
CA PRO A 94 -7.26 4.63 0.92
C PRO A 94 -8.09 4.81 -0.36
N THR A 95 -9.20 4.09 -0.46
CA THR A 95 -10.22 4.37 -1.48
C THR A 95 -10.99 5.64 -1.13
N VAL A 96 -11.88 6.08 -2.03
CA VAL A 96 -12.74 7.27 -1.80
C VAL A 96 -13.58 7.15 -0.52
N ASP A 97 -13.95 5.94 -0.14
CA ASP A 97 -14.76 5.63 1.04
C ASP A 97 -13.92 5.34 2.29
N MET A 98 -12.59 5.48 2.21
CA MET A 98 -11.69 5.24 3.33
C MET A 98 -10.98 6.53 3.77
N GLN A 99 -10.57 6.56 5.03
CA GLN A 99 -9.72 7.60 5.58
C GLN A 99 -8.53 6.97 6.33
N ILE A 100 -7.36 7.60 6.22
CA ILE A 100 -6.15 7.16 6.93
C ILE A 100 -6.33 7.38 8.42
N LYS A 101 -5.99 6.36 9.20
CA LYS A 101 -5.85 6.44 10.65
C LYS A 101 -4.38 6.64 10.99
N VAL A 102 -4.00 7.88 11.30
CA VAL A 102 -2.62 8.22 11.68
C VAL A 102 -2.23 7.48 12.97
N SER A 103 -1.02 6.93 13.01
CA SER A 103 -0.47 6.21 14.15
C SER A 103 1.07 6.33 14.16
N MET A 104 1.74 5.62 15.07
CA MET A 104 3.20 5.49 15.02
C MET A 104 3.72 4.74 13.78
N PHE A 105 2.85 3.97 13.11
CA PHE A 105 3.21 3.18 11.94
C PHE A 105 2.76 3.79 10.62
N VAL A 106 1.86 4.78 10.63
CA VAL A 106 1.31 5.40 9.41
C VAL A 106 1.14 6.90 9.61
N ASP A 107 1.72 7.71 8.73
CA ASP A 107 1.57 9.16 8.76
C ASP A 107 0.30 9.67 8.04
N HIS A 108 0.08 10.99 8.04
CA HIS A 108 -1.06 11.63 7.37
C HIS A 108 -1.08 11.48 5.85
N ASN A 109 0.06 11.21 5.23
CA ASN A 109 0.18 10.91 3.78
C ASN A 109 0.01 9.42 3.49
N GLY A 110 -0.20 8.60 4.53
CA GLY A 110 -0.31 7.17 4.44
C GLY A 110 1.03 6.45 4.35
N LYS A 111 2.16 7.14 4.53
CA LYS A 111 3.47 6.50 4.50
C LYS A 111 3.61 5.58 5.71
N ILE A 112 4.09 4.36 5.44
CA ILE A 112 4.22 3.30 6.43
C ILE A 112 5.63 3.33 7.03
N TYR A 113 5.69 3.25 8.35
CA TYR A 113 6.89 3.19 9.17
C TYR A 113 6.80 1.92 10.03
N LEU A 114 7.79 1.02 9.89
CA LEU A 114 7.82 -0.23 10.65
C LEU A 114 9.25 -0.48 11.13
N PRO A 115 9.46 -1.10 12.31
CA PRO A 115 10.77 -1.54 12.74
C PRO A 115 11.47 -2.40 11.67
N TYR A 116 10.73 -3.28 11.00
CA TYR A 116 11.25 -4.10 9.90
C TYR A 116 11.79 -3.29 8.71
N LEU A 117 11.22 -2.11 8.43
CA LEU A 117 11.74 -1.20 7.40
C LEU A 117 12.98 -0.45 7.90
N HIS A 118 13.02 -0.12 9.19
CA HIS A 118 14.16 0.57 9.82
C HIS A 118 15.40 -0.34 9.87
N ASP A 119 15.21 -1.59 10.28
CA ASP A 119 16.26 -2.59 10.44
C ASP A 119 16.50 -3.42 9.16
N TRP A 120 16.02 -2.93 8.02
CA TRP A 120 16.10 -3.66 6.75
C TRP A 120 17.56 -3.93 6.37
N THR A 121 17.87 -5.20 6.08
CA THR A 121 19.16 -5.60 5.50
C THR A 121 18.97 -6.49 4.27
N PRO A 122 19.81 -6.37 3.24
CA PRO A 122 19.66 -7.16 2.01
C PRO A 122 19.73 -8.68 2.19
N THR A 123 20.37 -9.13 3.27
CA THR A 123 20.66 -10.53 3.58
C THR A 123 19.62 -11.18 4.48
N GLN A 124 18.97 -10.41 5.37
CA GLN A 124 17.99 -10.94 6.33
C GLN A 124 16.56 -10.50 6.03
N SER A 125 16.38 -9.43 5.25
CA SER A 125 15.07 -8.87 4.94
C SER A 125 14.61 -9.23 3.53
N ASP A 126 13.31 -9.45 3.40
CA ASP A 126 12.66 -9.68 2.11
C ASP A 126 11.23 -9.12 2.06
N MET A 127 10.67 -9.11 0.86
CA MET A 127 9.36 -8.51 0.59
C MET A 127 8.19 -9.28 1.23
N LEU A 128 8.28 -10.61 1.34
CA LEU A 128 7.23 -11.41 1.95
C LEU A 128 7.19 -11.18 3.46
N GLY A 129 8.36 -11.15 4.10
CA GLY A 129 8.52 -10.82 5.51
C GLY A 129 7.98 -9.43 5.82
N LEU A 130 8.28 -8.44 4.98
CA LEU A 130 7.72 -7.10 5.12
C LEU A 130 6.18 -7.10 5.08
N ILE A 131 5.57 -7.78 4.10
CA ILE A 131 4.10 -7.83 4.00
C ILE A 131 3.49 -8.60 5.18
N GLN A 132 4.12 -9.67 5.66
CA GLN A 132 3.71 -10.36 6.88
C GLN A 132 3.71 -9.43 8.09
N VAL A 133 4.77 -8.64 8.28
CA VAL A 133 4.83 -7.63 9.35
C VAL A 133 3.72 -6.60 9.18
N MET A 134 3.46 -6.10 7.96
CA MET A 134 2.32 -5.21 7.70
C MET A 134 0.99 -5.85 8.10
N ILE A 135 0.75 -7.11 7.73
CA ILE A 135 -0.50 -7.83 8.06
C ILE A 135 -0.68 -7.92 9.58
N CYS A 136 0.35 -8.33 10.32
CA CYS A 136 0.29 -8.43 11.78
C CYS A 136 0.05 -7.05 12.41
N THR A 137 0.85 -6.04 12.03
CA THR A 137 0.73 -4.68 12.57
C THR A 137 -0.64 -4.06 12.27
N PHE A 138 -1.16 -4.22 11.06
CA PHE A 138 -2.46 -3.68 10.67
C PHE A 138 -3.64 -4.46 11.24
N GLY A 139 -3.45 -5.73 11.62
CA GLY A 139 -4.44 -6.51 12.34
C GLY A 139 -4.70 -5.97 13.74
N GLU A 140 -3.63 -5.52 14.42
CA GLU A 140 -3.71 -4.88 15.74
C GLU A 140 -4.10 -3.41 15.65
N GLN A 141 -3.52 -2.67 14.70
CA GLN A 141 -3.75 -1.25 14.49
C GLN A 141 -4.12 -0.96 13.03
N PRO A 142 -5.42 -1.04 12.68
CA PRO A 142 -5.88 -0.80 11.31
C PRO A 142 -5.46 0.59 10.80
N PRO A 143 -4.82 0.68 9.62
CA PRO A 143 -4.25 1.94 9.13
C PRO A 143 -5.28 2.81 8.39
N VAL A 144 -6.47 2.27 8.13
CA VAL A 144 -7.58 2.96 7.48
C VAL A 144 -8.90 2.59 8.15
N TYR A 145 -9.89 3.47 8.06
CA TYR A 145 -11.27 3.21 8.46
C TYR A 145 -12.24 3.65 7.36
N ALA A 146 -13.42 3.04 7.33
CA ALA A 146 -14.49 3.43 6.42
C ALA A 146 -15.09 4.78 6.84
N LYS A 147 -15.32 5.68 5.89
CA LYS A 147 -16.07 6.91 6.11
C LYS A 147 -17.53 6.55 6.39
N SER A 148 -18.12 7.19 7.40
CA SER A 148 -19.56 7.08 7.64
C SER A 148 -20.30 7.61 6.42
N LYS A 149 -21.17 6.79 5.82
CA LYS A 149 -22.15 7.30 4.83
C LYS A 149 -23.07 8.24 5.59
N THR A 150 -22.94 9.54 5.37
CA THR A 150 -23.82 10.54 5.99
C THR A 150 -25.24 10.21 5.54
N GLU A 151 -26.11 9.83 6.48
CA GLU A 151 -27.54 9.76 6.23
C GLU A 151 -28.00 11.12 5.69
N THR A 152 -28.69 11.12 4.56
CA THR A 152 -29.38 12.29 4.03
C THR A 152 -30.19 12.94 5.15
N PRO A 153 -30.08 14.27 5.40
CA PRO A 153 -30.88 14.93 6.41
C PRO A 153 -32.36 14.71 6.10
N GLN A 154 -33.05 13.96 6.97
CA GLN A 154 -34.49 13.84 6.89
C GLN A 154 -35.11 15.24 7.01
N PRO A 155 -36.00 15.66 6.10
CA PRO A 155 -36.70 16.92 6.27
C PRO A 155 -37.52 16.87 7.56
N THR A 156 -37.23 17.78 8.49
CA THR A 156 -38.01 17.95 9.71
C THR A 156 -39.46 18.31 9.35
N PRO A 157 -40.48 17.60 9.86
CA PRO A 157 -41.86 18.03 9.70
C PRO A 157 -42.08 19.26 10.58
N TYR A 158 -42.34 20.41 9.95
CA TYR A 158 -42.75 21.62 10.65
C TYR A 158 -44.07 21.37 11.41
N PRO A 159 -44.19 21.78 12.68
CA PRO A 159 -45.47 21.71 13.37
C PRO A 159 -46.40 22.81 12.84
N THR A 160 -47.45 22.39 12.12
CA THR A 160 -48.54 23.28 11.72
C THR A 160 -49.29 23.73 12.97
N GLN A 161 -49.05 24.96 13.45
CA GLN A 161 -49.88 25.55 14.50
C GLN A 161 -51.28 25.79 13.93
N SER A 162 -52.25 25.03 14.43
CA SER A 162 -53.68 25.22 14.17
C SER A 162 -54.15 26.48 14.90
N TYR A 163 -54.43 27.53 14.13
CA TYR A 163 -55.15 28.71 14.59
C TYR A 163 -56.59 28.29 14.92
N MET A 164 -56.99 28.39 16.18
CA MET A 164 -58.38 28.21 16.62
C MET A 164 -59.07 29.59 16.71
N PRO A 165 -60.39 29.65 16.49
CA PRO A 165 -61.13 30.81 15.99
C PRO A 165 -61.31 31.96 16.98
#